data_AF-A0A377K653-F1
#
_entry.id   AF-A0A377K653-F1
#
_cell.length_a   1.000
_cell.length_b   1.000
_cell.length_c   1.000
_cell.angle_alpha   90.00
_cell.angle_beta   90.00
_cell.angle_gamma   90.00
#
_symmetry.space_group_name_H-M   'P 1'
#
loop_
_entity.id
_entity.type
_entity.pdbx_description
1 polymer ?
#
loop_
_entity_poly.entity_id
_entity_poly.type
_entity_poly.pdbx_seq_one_letter_code
_entity_poly.pdbx_strand_id
1 'polypeptide(L)'
;MGLMASFERGMERFLVPVAIKLNSQKHVAAVRDGFVFTFPIIMASSLIILINFAILSPDGFIAGLLHLNSIFPNLEKAQAIFTPVMNGSVNIMSIMIAFLVARNVAISYEQDDLLCGLTAIGAFFIVYTPYQMIDGQAFLTTKYLGAQGLFVAVIVALITSEIFCRLARNPKITITMPAAVPPAVARSFKVLLPIFFVMVFFSALNYCLTLISPAGLNDLIYTLIQTPLKHMGTNIFAVIILGAVGNFLWVLGIHGPNTTSAIRETVFF
;
A
#
# COMPACT_ATOMS: atom_id res chain seq x y z
N MET A 1 -27.70 16.87 -35.12
CA MET A 1 -27.23 17.10 -33.73
C MET A 1 -26.35 15.92 -33.37
N GLY A 2 -25.04 16.18 -33.29
CA GLY A 2 -23.99 15.19 -33.54
C GLY A 2 -23.86 14.11 -32.47
N LEU A 3 -23.37 12.96 -32.92
CA LEU A 3 -22.98 11.80 -32.11
C LEU A 3 -22.28 12.19 -30.79
N MET A 4 -21.42 13.22 -30.84
CA MET A 4 -20.75 13.84 -29.68
C MET A 4 -21.72 14.27 -28.57
N ALA A 5 -22.78 15.01 -28.89
CA ALA A 5 -23.72 15.53 -27.88
C ALA A 5 -24.65 14.45 -27.30
N SER A 6 -24.84 13.33 -28.01
CA SER A 6 -25.59 12.18 -27.50
C SER A 6 -24.71 11.32 -26.59
N PHE A 7 -23.43 11.20 -26.96
CA PHE A 7 -22.40 10.51 -26.20
C PHE A 7 -22.04 11.22 -24.89
N GLU A 8 -21.79 12.53 -24.95
CA GLU A 8 -21.53 13.41 -23.81
C GLU A 8 -22.68 13.33 -22.78
N ARG A 9 -23.93 13.39 -23.24
CA ARG A 9 -25.11 13.19 -22.37
C ARG A 9 -25.20 11.78 -21.78
N GLY A 10 -24.90 10.73 -22.55
CA GLY A 10 -24.91 9.36 -22.02
C GLY A 10 -23.89 9.15 -20.91
N MET A 11 -22.77 9.83 -21.04
CA MET A 11 -21.61 9.71 -20.19
C MET A 11 -21.67 10.59 -18.93
N GLU A 12 -22.16 11.82 -19.04
CA GLU A 12 -22.56 12.63 -17.88
C GLU A 12 -23.65 11.94 -17.04
N ARG A 13 -24.51 11.14 -17.68
CA ARG A 13 -25.62 10.47 -17.01
C ARG A 13 -25.25 9.13 -16.37
N PHE A 14 -24.23 8.43 -16.88
CA PHE A 14 -23.81 7.12 -16.35
C PHE A 14 -22.40 7.10 -15.77
N LEU A 15 -21.38 7.62 -16.47
CA LEU A 15 -19.99 7.52 -16.00
C LEU A 15 -19.70 8.50 -14.87
N VAL A 16 -20.13 9.75 -14.98
CA VAL A 16 -19.87 10.76 -13.94
C VAL A 16 -20.47 10.37 -12.58
N PRO A 17 -21.74 9.91 -12.47
CA PRO A 17 -22.30 9.50 -11.19
C PRO A 17 -21.62 8.25 -10.61
N VAL A 18 -21.24 7.29 -11.45
CA VAL A 18 -20.51 6.08 -11.02
C VAL A 18 -19.12 6.44 -10.51
N ALA A 19 -18.39 7.31 -11.23
CA ALA A 19 -17.08 7.79 -10.81
C ALA A 19 -17.15 8.56 -9.48
N ILE A 20 -18.12 9.46 -9.32
CA ILE A 20 -18.35 10.17 -8.05
C ILE A 20 -18.65 9.17 -6.93
N LYS A 21 -19.56 8.22 -7.15
CA LYS A 21 -19.95 7.23 -6.14
C LYS A 21 -18.77 6.36 -5.71
N LEU A 22 -17.95 5.90 -6.65
CA LEU A 22 -16.76 5.12 -6.38
C LEU A 22 -15.71 5.95 -5.62
N ASN A 23 -15.47 7.18 -6.08
CA ASN A 23 -14.48 8.08 -5.49
C ASN A 23 -14.89 8.59 -4.09
N SER A 24 -16.19 8.64 -3.81
CA SER A 24 -16.76 8.99 -2.50
C SER A 24 -16.85 7.80 -1.53
N GLN A 25 -16.59 6.57 -2.00
CA GLN A 25 -16.68 5.39 -1.14
C GLN A 25 -15.50 5.41 -0.16
N LYS A 26 -15.81 5.34 1.14
CA LYS A 26 -14.86 5.51 2.24
C LYS A 26 -13.58 4.66 2.13
N HIS A 27 -13.69 3.42 1.69
CA HIS A 27 -12.58 2.47 1.54
C HIS A 27 -11.70 2.84 0.34
N VAL A 28 -12.32 3.16 -0.80
CA VAL A 28 -11.59 3.60 -2.00
C VAL A 28 -10.86 4.91 -1.74
N ALA A 29 -11.54 5.87 -1.10
CA ALA A 29 -10.93 7.12 -0.67
C ALA A 29 -9.78 6.88 0.31
N ALA A 30 -9.95 6.00 1.31
CA ALA A 30 -8.90 5.69 2.28
C ALA A 30 -7.66 5.06 1.65
N VAL A 31 -7.84 4.15 0.67
CA VAL A 31 -6.74 3.57 -0.11
C VAL A 31 -6.02 4.66 -0.89
N ARG A 32 -6.76 5.41 -1.72
CA ARG A 32 -6.22 6.52 -2.53
C ARG A 32 -5.42 7.51 -1.68
N ASP A 33 -6.01 7.99 -0.59
CA ASP A 33 -5.41 9.00 0.27
C ASP A 33 -4.18 8.42 1.02
N GLY A 34 -4.19 7.12 1.33
CA GLY A 34 -3.05 6.42 1.90
C GLY A 34 -1.85 6.42 0.95
N PHE A 35 -2.05 6.13 -0.34
CA PHE A 35 -1.00 6.20 -1.35
C PHE A 35 -0.47 7.63 -1.54
N VAL A 36 -1.35 8.63 -1.58
CA VAL A 36 -0.97 10.05 -1.69
C VAL A 36 -0.02 10.47 -0.55
N PHE A 37 -0.26 10.02 0.68
CA PHE A 37 0.62 10.34 1.81
C PHE A 37 2.02 9.68 1.72
N THR A 38 2.17 8.58 0.97
CA THR A 38 3.49 7.96 0.74
C THR A 38 4.30 8.62 -0.37
N PHE A 39 3.67 9.40 -1.25
CA PHE A 39 4.33 9.99 -2.41
C PHE A 39 5.55 10.87 -2.06
N PRO A 40 5.51 11.78 -1.06
CA PRO A 40 6.67 12.59 -0.73
C PRO A 40 7.91 11.76 -0.36
N ILE A 41 7.71 10.65 0.38
CA ILE A 41 8.80 9.76 0.81
C ILE A 41 9.37 9.00 -0.39
N ILE A 42 8.50 8.45 -1.25
CA ILE A 42 8.92 7.72 -2.45
C ILE A 42 9.64 8.64 -3.43
N MET A 43 9.14 9.87 -3.62
CA MET A 43 9.76 10.87 -4.47
C MET A 43 11.15 11.27 -3.95
N ALA A 44 11.27 11.54 -2.66
CA ALA A 44 12.56 11.85 -2.04
C ALA A 44 13.57 10.70 -2.22
N SER A 45 13.15 9.45 -1.96
CA SER A 45 14.02 8.29 -2.19
C SER A 45 14.40 8.14 -3.66
N SER A 46 13.47 8.34 -4.58
CA SER A 46 13.73 8.18 -6.01
C SER A 46 14.75 9.20 -6.52
N LEU A 47 14.67 10.44 -6.05
CA LEU A 47 15.65 11.48 -6.38
C LEU A 47 17.06 11.15 -5.85
N ILE A 48 17.14 10.67 -4.61
CA ILE A 48 18.43 10.29 -4.00
C ILE A 48 19.04 9.11 -4.75
N ILE A 49 18.23 8.11 -5.11
CA ILE A 49 18.68 6.95 -5.88
C ILE A 49 19.09 7.34 -7.31
N LEU A 50 18.35 8.26 -7.95
CA LEU A 50 18.74 8.81 -9.25
C LEU A 50 20.12 9.48 -9.18
N ILE A 51 20.36 10.32 -8.18
CA ILE A 51 21.66 10.97 -7.96
C ILE A 51 22.75 9.91 -7.70
N ASN A 52 22.43 8.88 -6.92
CA ASN A 52 23.35 7.78 -6.65
C ASN A 52 23.77 7.03 -7.92
N PHE A 53 22.82 6.68 -8.79
CA PHE A 53 23.13 6.04 -10.07
C PHE A 53 23.82 6.99 -11.05
N ALA A 54 23.45 8.27 -11.08
CA ALA A 54 24.04 9.23 -12.00
C ALA A 54 25.51 9.55 -11.68
N ILE A 55 25.86 9.65 -10.39
CA ILE A 55 27.18 10.12 -9.92
C ILE A 55 28.09 8.99 -9.46
N LEU A 56 27.56 8.03 -8.70
CA LEU A 56 28.36 7.05 -7.97
C LEU A 56 28.40 5.66 -8.63
N SER A 57 27.59 5.45 -9.69
CA SER A 57 27.70 4.23 -10.51
C SER A 57 28.93 4.32 -11.41
N PRO A 58 29.73 3.24 -11.55
CA PRO A 58 30.85 3.23 -12.50
C PRO A 58 30.43 3.54 -13.93
N ASP A 59 29.23 3.11 -14.32
CA ASP A 59 28.61 3.36 -15.63
C ASP A 59 27.68 4.59 -15.62
N GLY A 60 27.69 5.37 -14.53
CA GLY A 60 26.87 6.55 -14.38
C GLY A 60 27.27 7.65 -15.35
N PHE A 61 26.28 8.40 -15.85
CA PHE A 61 26.49 9.48 -16.82
C PHE A 61 27.56 10.49 -16.35
N ILE A 62 27.52 10.92 -15.08
CA ILE A 62 28.47 11.88 -14.52
C ILE A 62 29.81 11.20 -14.21
N ALA A 63 29.78 9.94 -13.76
CA ALA A 63 30.98 9.15 -13.49
C ALA A 63 31.84 8.94 -14.74
N GLY A 64 31.20 8.63 -15.87
CA GLY A 64 31.85 8.51 -17.17
C GLY A 64 32.35 9.85 -17.71
N LEU A 65 31.54 10.92 -17.59
CA LEU A 65 31.91 12.26 -18.07
C LEU A 65 33.15 12.84 -17.36
N LEU A 66 33.26 12.63 -16.05
CA LEU A 66 34.36 13.18 -15.24
C LEU A 66 35.45 12.16 -14.91
N HIS A 67 35.39 10.95 -15.49
CA HIS A 67 36.34 9.86 -15.22
C HIS A 67 36.52 9.59 -13.71
N LEU A 68 35.42 9.67 -12.93
CA LEU A 68 35.44 9.56 -11.46
C LEU A 68 36.04 8.23 -10.99
N ASN A 69 35.93 7.16 -11.77
CA ASN A 69 36.56 5.87 -11.48
C ASN A 69 38.09 5.95 -11.37
N SER A 70 38.73 6.88 -12.10
CA SER A 70 40.18 7.09 -12.04
C SER A 70 40.61 7.95 -10.84
N ILE A 71 39.70 8.77 -10.32
CA ILE A 71 39.96 9.69 -9.19
C ILE A 71 39.59 9.01 -7.86
N PHE A 72 38.54 8.19 -7.86
CA PHE A 72 38.01 7.48 -6.71
C PHE A 72 37.81 6.00 -7.06
N PRO A 73 38.82 5.14 -6.82
CA PRO A 73 38.82 3.73 -7.24
C PRO A 73 37.84 2.81 -6.48
N ASN A 74 36.88 3.37 -5.70
CA ASN A 74 35.88 2.62 -4.93
C ASN A 74 34.46 3.22 -5.08
N LEU A 75 34.11 3.78 -6.24
CA LEU A 75 32.79 4.39 -6.50
C LEU A 75 31.62 3.44 -6.17
N GLU A 76 31.73 2.16 -6.52
CA GLU A 76 30.71 1.15 -6.20
C GLU A 76 30.44 1.02 -4.70
N LYS A 77 31.49 1.05 -3.87
CA LYS A 77 31.33 0.99 -2.41
C LYS A 77 30.70 2.26 -1.87
N ALA A 78 30.96 3.41 -2.50
CA ALA A 78 30.31 4.66 -2.14
C ALA A 78 28.82 4.67 -2.51
N GLN A 79 28.37 3.84 -3.46
CA GLN A 79 26.93 3.70 -3.71
C GLN A 79 26.15 3.20 -2.49
N ALA A 80 26.78 2.35 -1.67
CA ALA A 80 26.18 1.78 -0.47
C ALA A 80 25.73 2.84 0.56
N ILE A 81 26.24 4.08 0.48
CA ILE A 81 25.82 5.20 1.33
C ILE A 81 24.33 5.50 1.15
N PHE A 82 23.80 5.34 -0.07
CA PHE A 82 22.43 5.73 -0.41
C PHE A 82 21.47 4.55 -0.50
N THR A 83 21.96 3.30 -0.53
CA THR A 83 21.11 2.09 -0.48
C THR A 83 20.13 2.07 0.71
N PRO A 84 20.50 2.49 1.93
CA PRO A 84 19.56 2.55 3.06
C PRO A 84 18.34 3.44 2.84
N VAL A 85 18.42 4.43 1.95
CA VAL A 85 17.30 5.33 1.64
C VAL A 85 16.15 4.55 0.99
N MET A 86 16.47 3.62 0.09
CA MET A 86 15.46 2.75 -0.53
C MET A 86 14.88 1.76 0.49
N ASN A 87 15.71 1.30 1.44
CA ASN A 87 15.28 0.43 2.54
C ASN A 87 14.28 1.11 3.49
N GLY A 88 14.47 2.40 3.75
CA GLY A 88 13.58 3.21 4.60
C GLY A 88 12.35 3.78 3.89
N SER A 89 12.12 3.45 2.62
CA SER A 89 11.05 4.02 1.81
C SER A 89 10.30 2.95 1.01
N VAL A 90 10.74 2.67 -0.23
CA VAL A 90 10.08 1.77 -1.18
C VAL A 90 10.02 0.35 -0.65
N ASN A 91 11.08 -0.12 0.02
CA ASN A 91 11.17 -1.49 0.52
C ASN A 91 10.33 -1.76 1.78
N ILE A 92 9.72 -0.73 2.38
CA ILE A 92 8.79 -0.86 3.51
C ILE A 92 7.40 -0.26 3.21
N MET A 93 7.13 0.01 1.93
CA MET A 93 5.91 0.68 1.49
C MET A 93 4.64 -0.07 1.91
N SER A 94 4.64 -1.40 1.92
CA SER A 94 3.49 -2.20 2.36
C SER A 94 3.13 -1.94 3.82
N ILE A 95 4.13 -1.75 4.68
CA ILE A 95 3.90 -1.42 6.10
C ILE A 95 3.27 -0.03 6.22
N MET A 96 3.80 0.95 5.47
CA MET A 96 3.27 2.31 5.46
C MET A 96 1.81 2.34 4.98
N ILE A 97 1.51 1.62 3.89
CA ILE A 97 0.16 1.53 3.33
C ILE A 97 -0.79 0.81 4.27
N ALA A 98 -0.37 -0.29 4.91
CA ALA A 98 -1.20 -1.00 5.89
C ALA A 98 -1.66 -0.05 7.01
N PHE A 99 -0.73 0.76 7.54
CA PHE A 99 -1.03 1.76 8.56
C PHE A 99 -1.94 2.87 8.03
N LEU A 100 -1.56 3.52 6.92
CA LEU A 100 -2.24 4.71 6.41
C LEU A 100 -3.66 4.42 5.95
N VAL A 101 -3.88 3.28 5.27
CA VAL A 101 -5.22 2.89 4.80
C VAL A 101 -6.13 2.61 5.98
N ALA A 102 -5.69 1.81 6.95
CA ALA A 102 -6.50 1.51 8.13
C ALA A 102 -6.80 2.76 8.97
N ARG A 103 -5.80 3.63 9.13
CA ARG A 103 -5.96 4.94 9.78
C ARG A 103 -7.01 5.80 9.08
N ASN A 104 -6.94 5.93 7.76
CA ASN A 104 -7.87 6.74 6.97
C ASN A 104 -9.31 6.18 7.02
N VAL A 105 -9.46 4.85 7.00
CA VAL A 105 -10.77 4.24 7.25
C VAL A 105 -11.27 4.60 8.64
N ALA A 106 -10.47 4.43 9.69
CA ALA A 106 -10.89 4.76 11.06
C ALA A 106 -11.30 6.23 11.24
N ILE A 107 -10.61 7.18 10.59
CA ILE A 107 -11.02 8.59 10.55
C ILE A 107 -12.43 8.73 9.97
N SER A 108 -12.73 8.04 8.85
CA SER A 108 -14.05 8.08 8.21
C SER A 108 -15.19 7.42 9.01
N TYR A 109 -14.84 6.66 10.05
CA TYR A 109 -15.76 6.04 11.01
C TYR A 109 -15.75 6.74 12.38
N GLU A 110 -15.00 7.85 12.52
CA GLU A 110 -14.85 8.61 13.76
C GLU A 110 -14.36 7.72 14.92
N GLN A 111 -13.45 6.79 14.62
CA GLN A 111 -12.82 5.89 15.59
C GLN A 111 -11.35 6.25 15.81
N ASP A 112 -10.69 5.52 16.72
CA ASP A 112 -9.28 5.72 17.03
C ASP A 112 -8.38 5.40 15.82
N ASP A 113 -7.89 6.44 15.16
CA ASP A 113 -7.15 6.36 13.91
C ASP A 113 -5.76 5.74 14.09
N LEU A 114 -5.03 6.20 15.11
CA LEU A 114 -3.67 5.75 15.41
C LEU A 114 -3.67 4.27 15.82
N LEU A 115 -4.54 3.88 16.76
CA LEU A 115 -4.57 2.50 17.26
C LEU A 115 -5.09 1.54 16.20
N CYS A 116 -6.03 1.97 15.35
CA CYS A 116 -6.46 1.18 14.19
C CYS A 116 -5.30 0.95 13.20
N GLY A 117 -4.54 2.00 12.87
CA GLY A 117 -3.38 1.90 11.99
C GLY A 117 -2.30 0.97 12.55
N LEU A 118 -1.96 1.10 13.83
CA LEU A 118 -0.99 0.21 14.49
C LEU A 118 -1.49 -1.24 14.53
N THR A 119 -2.78 -1.44 14.72
CA THR A 119 -3.39 -2.79 14.68
C THR A 119 -3.29 -3.40 13.30
N ALA A 120 -3.43 -2.62 12.22
CA ALA A 120 -3.27 -3.11 10.85
C ALA A 120 -1.83 -3.54 10.55
N ILE A 121 -0.82 -2.84 11.09
CA ILE A 121 0.57 -3.31 11.01
C ILE A 121 0.70 -4.67 11.70
N GLY A 122 0.19 -4.80 12.93
CA GLY A 122 0.23 -6.06 13.67
C GLY A 122 -0.48 -7.20 12.91
N ALA A 123 -1.68 -6.94 12.39
CA ALA A 123 -2.44 -7.88 11.57
C ALA A 123 -1.68 -8.29 10.30
N PHE A 124 -1.00 -7.35 9.64
CA PHE A 124 -0.19 -7.63 8.45
C PHE A 124 0.96 -8.59 8.77
N PHE A 125 1.65 -8.38 9.89
CA PHE A 125 2.72 -9.30 10.33
C PHE A 125 2.21 -10.67 10.81
N ILE A 126 0.98 -10.75 11.32
CA ILE A 126 0.36 -12.04 11.68
C ILE A 126 0.14 -12.93 10.45
N VAL A 127 -0.29 -12.36 9.32
CA VAL A 127 -0.50 -13.11 8.06
C VAL A 127 0.71 -13.12 7.13
N TYR A 128 1.81 -12.50 7.55
CA TYR A 128 3.02 -12.41 6.74
C TYR A 128 3.63 -13.80 6.53
N THR A 129 4.45 -13.92 5.47
CA THR A 129 5.16 -15.17 5.17
C THR A 129 5.92 -15.68 6.39
N PRO A 130 5.82 -16.99 6.72
CA PRO A 130 6.47 -17.57 7.90
C PRO A 130 7.96 -17.27 7.96
N TYR A 131 8.46 -17.09 9.19
CA TYR A 131 9.89 -16.94 9.44
C TYR A 131 10.65 -18.20 9.02
N GLN A 132 11.79 -18.01 8.36
CA GLN A 132 12.69 -19.10 8.04
C GLN A 132 13.69 -19.26 9.18
N MET A 133 13.82 -20.49 9.70
CA MET A 133 14.80 -20.80 10.72
C MET A 133 16.10 -21.23 10.03
N ILE A 134 17.12 -20.38 10.10
CA ILE A 134 18.46 -20.67 9.57
C ILE A 134 19.41 -20.60 10.76
N ASP A 135 20.15 -21.68 11.02
CA ASP A 135 21.11 -21.77 12.14
C ASP A 135 20.53 -21.37 13.51
N GLY A 136 19.25 -21.70 13.75
CA GLY A 136 18.55 -21.39 15.00
C GLY A 136 18.10 -19.93 15.15
N GLN A 137 18.30 -19.09 14.14
CA GLN A 137 17.80 -17.72 14.09
C GLN A 137 16.60 -17.59 13.16
N ALA A 138 15.63 -16.78 13.56
CA ALA A 138 14.44 -16.50 12.76
C ALA A 138 14.71 -15.36 11.76
N PHE A 139 14.64 -15.66 10.47
CA PHE A 139 14.79 -14.69 9.38
C PHE A 139 13.44 -14.36 8.76
N LEU A 140 13.17 -13.07 8.63
CA LEU A 140 12.01 -12.56 7.91
C LEU A 140 12.43 -12.14 6.51
N THR A 141 11.75 -12.64 5.49
CA THR A 141 11.95 -12.15 4.13
C THR A 141 11.48 -10.71 4.00
N THR A 142 12.27 -9.84 3.35
CA THR A 142 11.88 -8.46 3.05
C THR A 142 11.11 -8.33 1.74
N LYS A 143 10.96 -9.44 0.98
CA LYS A 143 10.32 -9.49 -0.35
C LYS A 143 8.95 -8.82 -0.39
N TYR A 144 8.13 -9.05 0.63
CA TYR A 144 6.76 -8.55 0.70
C TYR A 144 6.60 -7.31 1.60
N LEU A 145 7.69 -6.68 2.05
CA LEU A 145 7.62 -5.40 2.77
C LEU A 145 7.52 -4.21 1.79
N GLY A 146 8.04 -4.38 0.58
CA GLY A 146 7.95 -3.39 -0.51
C GLY A 146 6.71 -3.58 -1.38
N ALA A 147 6.81 -3.24 -2.68
CA ALA A 147 5.69 -3.24 -3.60
C ALA A 147 4.93 -4.59 -3.69
N GLN A 148 5.62 -5.72 -3.63
CA GLN A 148 5.00 -7.06 -3.77
C GLN A 148 4.01 -7.41 -2.66
N GLY A 149 4.10 -6.76 -1.49
CA GLY A 149 3.14 -6.96 -0.39
C GLY A 149 1.94 -6.03 -0.43
N LEU A 150 1.89 -5.05 -1.33
CA LEU A 150 0.94 -3.93 -1.24
C LEU A 150 -0.51 -4.40 -1.29
N PHE A 151 -0.78 -5.39 -2.14
CA PHE A 151 -2.14 -5.92 -2.28
C PHE A 151 -2.62 -6.58 -0.98
N VAL A 152 -1.75 -7.37 -0.33
CA VAL A 152 -2.06 -8.00 0.96
C VAL A 152 -2.18 -6.93 2.05
N ALA A 153 -1.27 -5.96 2.08
CA ALA A 153 -1.33 -4.85 3.02
C ALA A 153 -2.65 -4.07 2.94
N VAL A 154 -3.13 -3.77 1.73
CA VAL A 154 -4.42 -3.09 1.52
C VAL A 154 -5.58 -3.96 2.00
N ILE A 155 -5.64 -5.23 1.62
CA ILE A 155 -6.72 -6.14 2.05
C ILE A 155 -6.76 -6.26 3.57
N VAL A 156 -5.60 -6.51 4.19
CA VAL A 156 -5.47 -6.64 5.65
C VAL A 156 -5.87 -5.34 6.33
N ALA A 157 -5.44 -4.18 5.83
CA ALA A 157 -5.81 -2.88 6.38
C ALA A 157 -7.32 -2.61 6.33
N LEU A 158 -7.98 -2.93 5.21
CA LEU A 158 -9.42 -2.76 5.05
C LEU A 158 -10.20 -3.69 5.98
N ILE A 159 -9.82 -4.96 6.07
CA ILE A 159 -10.47 -5.92 6.97
C ILE A 159 -10.23 -5.55 8.44
N THR A 160 -8.99 -5.20 8.78
CA THR A 160 -8.60 -4.76 10.14
C THR A 160 -9.43 -3.55 10.56
N SER A 161 -9.47 -2.52 9.73
CA SER A 161 -10.19 -1.29 10.07
C SER A 161 -11.69 -1.49 10.17
N GLU A 162 -12.29 -2.33 9.32
CA GLU A 162 -13.73 -2.60 9.40
C GLU A 162 -14.10 -3.38 10.68
N ILE A 163 -13.32 -4.41 11.03
CA ILE A 163 -13.54 -5.16 12.29
C ILE A 163 -13.28 -4.26 13.49
N PHE A 164 -12.15 -3.57 13.52
CA PHE A 164 -11.77 -2.66 14.60
C PHE A 164 -12.84 -1.60 14.84
N CYS A 165 -13.26 -0.88 13.80
CA CYS A 165 -14.20 0.23 13.94
C CYS A 165 -15.58 -0.23 14.40
N ARG A 166 -16.06 -1.37 13.91
CA ARG A 166 -17.35 -1.95 14.35
C ARG A 166 -17.32 -2.37 15.81
N LEU A 167 -16.22 -2.97 16.26
CA LEU A 167 -16.06 -3.39 17.65
C LEU A 167 -15.87 -2.19 18.58
N ALA A 168 -15.06 -1.20 18.18
CA ALA A 168 -14.79 0.01 18.96
C ALA A 168 -16.06 0.88 19.15
N ARG A 169 -17.01 0.81 18.22
CA ARG A 169 -18.31 1.49 18.36
C ARG A 169 -19.23 0.83 19.40
N ASN A 170 -18.99 -0.43 19.77
CA ASN A 170 -19.83 -1.15 20.72
C ASN A 170 -19.39 -0.86 22.17
N PRO A 171 -20.21 -0.18 23.00
CA PRO A 171 -19.84 0.17 24.36
C PRO A 171 -19.57 -1.04 25.27
N LYS A 172 -20.14 -2.21 24.93
CA LYS A 172 -19.92 -3.46 25.69
C LYS A 172 -18.52 -4.04 25.48
N ILE A 173 -17.85 -3.64 24.39
CA ILE A 173 -16.53 -4.14 24.00
C ILE A 173 -15.46 -3.08 24.31
N THR A 174 -15.85 -1.88 24.74
CA THR A 174 -14.91 -0.83 25.16
C THR A 174 -14.71 -0.82 26.67
N ILE A 175 -13.47 -0.62 27.12
CA ILE A 175 -13.14 -0.52 28.55
C ILE A 175 -13.11 0.96 28.95
N THR A 176 -13.92 1.35 29.93
CA THR A 176 -13.94 2.73 30.45
C THR A 176 -13.04 2.83 31.67
N MET A 177 -12.13 3.81 31.66
CA MET A 177 -11.22 4.06 32.78
C MET A 177 -11.75 5.18 33.69
N PRO A 178 -11.47 5.13 35.01
CA PRO A 178 -11.76 6.24 35.93
C PRO A 178 -11.01 7.51 35.56
N ALA A 179 -11.50 8.66 36.03
CA ALA A 179 -10.90 9.98 35.76
C ALA A 179 -9.46 10.14 36.31
N ALA A 180 -9.03 9.29 37.24
CA ALA A 180 -7.68 9.29 37.78
C ALA A 180 -6.61 8.74 36.81
N VAL A 181 -7.02 8.07 35.72
CA VAL A 181 -6.10 7.42 34.77
C VAL A 181 -5.65 8.43 33.69
N PRO A 182 -4.34 8.53 33.38
CA PRO A 182 -3.85 9.41 32.33
C PRO A 182 -4.55 9.20 30.97
N PRO A 183 -4.84 10.26 30.19
CA PRO A 183 -5.62 10.17 28.96
C PRO A 183 -5.06 9.17 27.93
N ALA A 184 -3.75 9.09 27.80
CA ALA A 184 -3.10 8.16 26.86
C ALA A 184 -3.36 6.68 27.23
N VAL A 185 -3.34 6.35 28.52
CA VAL A 185 -3.62 4.99 29.01
C VAL A 185 -5.09 4.67 28.82
N ALA A 186 -5.98 5.60 29.17
CA ALA A 186 -7.42 5.43 28.96
C ALA A 186 -7.76 5.18 27.48
N ARG A 187 -7.14 5.92 26.55
CA ARG A 187 -7.29 5.75 25.10
C ARG A 187 -6.88 4.34 24.65
N SER A 188 -5.72 3.85 25.06
CA SER A 188 -5.23 2.51 24.69
C SER A 188 -6.13 1.39 25.22
N PHE A 189 -6.58 1.48 26.48
CA PHE A 189 -7.43 0.45 27.07
C PHE A 189 -8.85 0.46 26.50
N LYS A 190 -9.38 1.63 26.11
CA LYS A 190 -10.71 1.74 25.51
C LYS A 190 -10.89 0.79 24.33
N VAL A 191 -9.86 0.63 23.51
CA VAL A 191 -9.90 -0.22 22.30
C VAL A 191 -9.12 -1.54 22.45
N LEU A 192 -8.76 -1.94 23.67
CA LEU A 192 -8.01 -3.18 23.91
C LEU A 192 -8.71 -4.43 23.37
N LEU A 193 -10.01 -4.60 23.68
CA LEU A 193 -10.76 -5.76 23.19
C LEU A 193 -10.98 -5.72 21.67
N PRO A 194 -11.32 -4.58 21.02
CA PRO A 194 -11.30 -4.47 19.56
C PRO A 194 -9.98 -4.95 18.95
N ILE A 195 -8.83 -4.51 19.48
CA ILE A 195 -7.49 -4.93 19.02
C ILE A 195 -7.32 -6.44 19.20
N PHE A 196 -7.65 -6.96 20.38
CA PHE A 196 -7.54 -8.39 20.70
C PHE A 196 -8.32 -9.25 19.70
N PHE A 197 -9.58 -8.91 19.41
CA PHE A 197 -10.39 -9.70 18.48
C PHE A 197 -9.88 -9.63 17.04
N VAL A 198 -9.35 -8.48 16.60
CA VAL A 198 -8.69 -8.39 15.28
C VAL A 198 -7.47 -9.31 15.22
N MET A 199 -6.61 -9.29 16.24
CA MET A 199 -5.42 -10.14 16.27
C MET A 199 -5.77 -11.63 16.29
N VAL A 200 -6.77 -12.03 17.08
CA VAL A 200 -7.27 -13.41 17.12
C VAL A 200 -7.84 -13.82 15.76
N PHE A 201 -8.62 -12.95 15.12
CA PHE A 201 -9.18 -13.20 13.79
C PHE A 201 -8.08 -13.47 12.76
N PHE A 202 -7.06 -12.60 12.68
CA PHE A 202 -5.96 -12.78 11.72
C PHE A 202 -5.08 -13.99 12.06
N SER A 203 -4.91 -14.31 13.34
CA SER A 203 -4.17 -15.51 13.77
C SER A 203 -4.88 -16.78 13.32
N ALA A 204 -6.20 -16.88 13.57
CA ALA A 204 -7.01 -18.00 13.09
C ALA A 204 -7.03 -18.08 11.56
N LEU A 205 -7.17 -16.93 10.88
CA LEU A 205 -7.11 -16.87 9.42
C LEU A 205 -5.76 -17.35 8.89
N ASN A 206 -4.64 -16.90 9.47
CA ASN A 206 -3.31 -17.33 9.08
C ASN A 206 -3.12 -18.84 9.26
N TYR A 207 -3.56 -19.39 10.39
CA TYR A 207 -3.52 -20.84 10.61
C TYR A 207 -4.30 -21.62 9.54
N CYS A 208 -5.51 -21.18 9.20
CA CYS A 208 -6.29 -21.82 8.14
C CYS A 208 -5.62 -21.70 6.76
N LEU A 209 -4.98 -20.55 6.48
CA LEU A 209 -4.29 -20.31 5.21
C LEU A 209 -3.04 -21.17 5.06
N THR A 210 -2.28 -21.39 6.13
CA THR A 210 -1.06 -22.22 6.07
C THR A 210 -1.36 -23.70 5.84
N LEU A 211 -2.58 -24.16 6.16
CA LEU A 211 -3.05 -25.51 5.79
C LEU A 211 -3.23 -25.68 4.27
N ILE A 212 -3.52 -24.60 3.54
CA ILE A 212 -3.76 -24.61 2.09
C ILE A 212 -2.50 -24.18 1.32
N SER A 213 -1.83 -23.13 1.80
CA SER A 213 -0.62 -22.55 1.22
C SER A 213 0.47 -22.41 2.30
N PRO A 214 1.38 -23.40 2.40
CA PRO A 214 2.48 -23.36 3.36
C PRO A 214 3.43 -22.18 3.17
N ALA A 215 3.50 -21.62 1.96
CA ALA A 215 4.31 -20.45 1.63
C ALA A 215 3.73 -19.12 2.17
N GLY A 216 2.52 -19.16 2.75
CA GLY A 216 1.84 -18.02 3.36
C GLY A 216 0.96 -17.24 2.39
N LEU A 217 0.20 -16.28 2.95
CA LEU A 217 -0.79 -15.50 2.20
C LEU A 217 -0.17 -14.64 1.11
N ASN A 218 0.98 -14.02 1.39
CA ASN A 218 1.67 -13.17 0.41
C ASN A 218 2.03 -13.93 -0.86
N ASP A 219 2.53 -15.16 -0.73
CA ASP A 219 2.90 -15.97 -1.87
C ASP A 219 1.67 -16.45 -2.67
N LEU A 220 0.61 -16.84 -1.95
CA LEU A 220 -0.67 -17.22 -2.56
C LEU A 220 -1.29 -16.08 -3.38
N ILE A 221 -1.33 -14.87 -2.81
CA ILE A 221 -1.88 -13.70 -3.48
C ILE A 221 -0.97 -13.25 -4.63
N TYR A 222 0.35 -13.34 -4.45
CA TYR A 222 1.31 -13.02 -5.49
C TYR A 222 1.14 -13.93 -6.71
N THR A 223 0.97 -15.23 -6.49
CA THR A 223 0.85 -16.22 -7.57
C THR A 223 -0.53 -16.20 -8.24
N LEU A 224 -1.62 -16.10 -7.46
CA LEU A 224 -2.98 -16.19 -7.99
C LEU A 224 -3.53 -14.87 -8.54
N ILE A 225 -3.11 -13.73 -7.99
CA ILE A 225 -3.70 -12.42 -8.33
C ILE A 225 -2.64 -11.54 -8.99
N GLN A 226 -1.52 -11.26 -8.31
CA GLN A 226 -0.55 -10.29 -8.83
C GLN A 226 0.15 -10.78 -10.09
N THR A 227 0.52 -12.06 -10.18
CA THR A 227 1.25 -12.60 -11.33
C THR A 227 0.40 -12.52 -12.61
N PRO A 228 -0.87 -12.98 -12.63
CA PRO A 228 -1.74 -12.78 -13.80
C PRO A 228 -1.94 -11.30 -14.16
N LEU A 229 -2.17 -10.44 -13.18
CA LEU A 229 -2.35 -8.99 -13.42
C LEU A 229 -1.08 -8.34 -13.98
N LYS A 230 0.09 -8.73 -13.49
CA LYS A 230 1.38 -8.26 -14.00
C LYS A 230 1.61 -8.72 -15.43
N HIS A 231 1.24 -9.96 -15.77
CA HIS A 231 1.31 -10.44 -17.16
C HIS A 231 0.35 -9.68 -18.08
N MET A 232 -0.80 -9.22 -17.57
CA MET A 232 -1.64 -8.28 -18.30
C MET A 232 -0.94 -6.92 -18.43
N GLY A 233 -0.30 -6.40 -17.38
CA GLY A 233 0.40 -5.12 -17.42
C GLY A 233 1.63 -5.08 -18.35
N THR A 234 2.31 -6.21 -18.55
CA THR A 234 3.40 -6.31 -19.54
C THR A 234 2.90 -6.57 -20.96
N ASN A 235 1.60 -6.80 -21.16
CA ASN A 235 1.01 -6.93 -22.48
C ASN A 235 0.81 -5.54 -23.10
N ILE A 236 1.48 -5.30 -24.23
CA ILE A 236 1.41 -4.02 -24.96
C ILE A 236 -0.03 -3.61 -25.30
N PHE A 237 -0.93 -4.56 -25.58
CA PHE A 237 -2.33 -4.26 -25.86
C PHE A 237 -3.06 -3.75 -24.61
N ALA A 238 -2.77 -4.28 -23.43
CA ALA A 238 -3.39 -3.81 -22.19
C ALA A 238 -2.91 -2.40 -21.82
N VAL A 239 -1.62 -2.09 -22.03
CA VAL A 239 -1.05 -0.74 -21.86
C VAL A 239 -1.75 0.24 -22.80
N ILE A 240 -1.88 -0.11 -24.08
CA ILE A 240 -2.54 0.72 -25.09
C ILE A 240 -4.01 0.93 -24.73
N ILE A 241 -4.73 -0.11 -24.30
CA ILE A 241 -6.14 0.00 -23.91
C ILE A 241 -6.30 0.88 -22.66
N LEU A 242 -5.49 0.68 -21.61
CA LEU A 242 -5.54 1.51 -20.40
C LEU A 242 -5.18 2.97 -20.69
N GLY A 243 -4.17 3.20 -21.52
CA GLY A 243 -3.80 4.54 -21.99
C GLY A 243 -4.90 5.18 -22.84
N ALA A 244 -5.54 4.41 -23.73
CA ALA A 244 -6.65 4.88 -24.54
C ALA A 244 -7.87 5.21 -23.67
N VAL A 245 -8.22 4.37 -22.69
CA VAL A 245 -9.30 4.64 -21.73
C VAL A 245 -8.99 5.88 -20.89
N GLY A 246 -7.76 6.03 -20.40
CA GLY A 246 -7.34 7.22 -19.67
C GLY A 246 -7.46 8.51 -20.50
N ASN A 247 -6.92 8.51 -21.73
CA ASN A 247 -7.04 9.66 -22.63
C ASN A 247 -8.49 9.92 -23.04
N PHE A 248 -9.27 8.86 -23.25
CA PHE A 248 -10.68 8.96 -23.56
C PHE A 248 -11.44 9.61 -22.40
N LEU A 249 -11.26 9.16 -21.15
CA LEU A 249 -11.83 9.84 -19.98
C LEU A 249 -11.42 11.32 -19.89
N TRP A 250 -10.21 11.65 -20.35
CA TRP A 250 -9.75 13.04 -20.39
C TRP A 250 -10.46 13.91 -21.43
N VAL A 251 -10.75 13.37 -22.61
CA VAL A 251 -11.63 14.03 -23.62
C VAL A 251 -13.01 14.33 -23.05
N LEU A 252 -13.42 13.55 -22.06
CA LEU A 252 -14.72 13.61 -21.42
C LEU A 252 -14.75 14.50 -20.16
N GLY A 253 -13.68 15.27 -19.93
CA GLY A 253 -13.56 16.18 -18.78
C GLY A 253 -13.25 15.49 -17.44
N ILE A 254 -13.04 14.17 -17.44
CA ILE A 254 -12.66 13.39 -16.26
C ILE A 254 -11.14 13.27 -16.26
N HIS A 255 -10.46 13.49 -15.12
CA HIS A 255 -9.00 13.38 -15.07
C HIS A 255 -8.55 11.92 -15.20
N GLY A 256 -8.43 11.44 -16.45
CA GLY A 256 -8.16 10.06 -16.82
C GLY A 256 -7.06 9.39 -15.99
N PRO A 257 -5.86 9.97 -15.87
CA PRO A 257 -4.78 9.41 -15.05
C PRO A 257 -5.16 9.16 -13.58
N ASN A 258 -6.03 9.99 -13.00
CA ASN A 258 -6.46 9.89 -11.59
C ASN A 258 -7.63 8.92 -11.45
N THR A 259 -8.48 8.79 -12.47
CA THR A 259 -9.62 7.88 -12.46
C THR A 259 -9.20 6.45 -12.76
N THR A 260 -8.22 6.26 -13.64
CA THR A 260 -7.64 4.95 -13.91
C THR A 260 -6.52 4.59 -12.94
N SER A 261 -6.12 5.48 -12.03
CA SER A 261 -4.95 5.27 -11.16
C SER A 261 -5.06 3.98 -10.37
N ALA A 262 -6.21 3.69 -9.77
CA ALA A 262 -6.42 2.46 -8.99
C ALA A 262 -6.16 1.18 -9.82
N ILE A 263 -6.57 1.16 -11.09
CA ILE A 263 -6.35 0.01 -11.99
C ILE A 263 -4.90 0.04 -12.50
N ARG A 264 -4.39 1.21 -12.90
CA ARG A 264 -3.04 1.40 -13.44
C ARG A 264 -1.97 1.02 -12.41
N GLU A 265 -2.13 1.46 -11.18
CA GLU A 265 -1.23 1.17 -10.06
C GLU A 265 -1.29 -0.30 -9.66
N THR A 266 -2.43 -0.98 -9.83
CA THR A 266 -2.55 -2.41 -9.54
C THR A 266 -2.01 -3.30 -10.67
N VAL A 267 -1.99 -2.82 -11.91
CA VAL A 267 -1.62 -3.60 -13.10
C VAL A 267 -0.15 -3.37 -13.51
N PHE A 268 0.39 -2.15 -13.33
CA PHE A 268 1.74 -1.78 -13.78
C PHE A 268 2.77 -1.61 -12.65
N PHE A 269 2.35 -1.62 -11.38
CA PHE A 269 3.23 -1.57 -10.20
C PHE A 269 2.98 -2.77 -9.28
#